data_AF-A0A444JB48-F1
#
_entry.id   AF-A0A444JB48-F1
#
_cell.length_a   1.000
_cell.length_b   1.000
_cell.length_c   1.000
_cell.angle_alpha   90.00
_cell.angle_beta   90.00
_cell.angle_gamma   90.00
#
_symmetry.space_group_name_H-M   'P 1'
#
loop_
_entity.id
_entity.type
_entity.pdbx_description
1 polymer ?
#
loop_
_entity_poly.entity_id
_entity_poly.type
_entity_poly.pdbx_seq_one_letter_code
_entity_poly.pdbx_strand_id
1 'polypeptide(L)'
;MAVYVTGHKNPDTDSVTAAIAYAELLKAGGQDAVASMQGTMNPETETVLKRFGVAAPEIMTDASGKTVALVDHSDLNQAPDNISADSVVAIVDHHKIGDVTTNNPIFCCVKPVGCTGTVLKQLYDAEGVAVDPKVAGLMLSAILSDTVNFKS
;
A
#
# COMPACT_ATOMS: atom_id res chain seq x y z
N MET A 1 -18.29 -5.38 -0.92
CA MET A 1 -17.86 -4.00 -1.19
C MET A 1 -16.35 -4.04 -1.29
N ALA A 2 -15.76 -3.42 -2.32
CA ALA A 2 -14.32 -3.49 -2.54
C ALA A 2 -13.57 -2.65 -1.49
N VAL A 3 -12.42 -3.14 -1.03
CA VAL A 3 -11.49 -2.37 -0.20
C VAL A 3 -10.56 -1.58 -1.12
N TYR A 4 -10.52 -0.26 -0.94
CA TYR A 4 -9.57 0.60 -1.63
C TYR A 4 -8.25 0.60 -0.87
N VAL A 5 -7.20 0.08 -1.50
CA VAL A 5 -5.86 0.08 -0.94
C VAL A 5 -5.13 1.32 -1.45
N THR A 6 -4.64 2.16 -0.56
CA THR A 6 -3.98 3.41 -0.93
C THR A 6 -2.76 3.70 -0.07
N GLY A 7 -1.69 4.14 -0.73
CA GLY A 7 -0.54 4.75 -0.09
C GLY A 7 -0.75 6.23 0.25
N HIS A 8 0.29 6.94 0.66
CA HIS A 8 0.23 8.34 1.08
C HIS A 8 0.02 9.35 -0.07
N LYS A 9 -0.37 10.60 0.30
CA LYS A 9 -0.80 11.68 -0.60
C LYS A 9 0.17 12.04 -1.74
N ASN A 10 1.48 11.96 -1.49
CA ASN A 10 2.52 12.21 -2.49
C ASN A 10 3.19 10.89 -2.90
N PRO A 11 2.58 10.09 -3.78
CA PRO A 11 2.98 8.71 -4.02
C PRO A 11 4.43 8.60 -4.53
N ASP A 12 5.18 7.71 -3.88
CA ASP A 12 6.50 7.23 -4.28
C ASP A 12 6.43 5.79 -4.80
N THR A 13 7.56 5.08 -4.82
CA THR A 13 7.59 3.70 -5.32
C THR A 13 6.99 2.72 -4.32
N ASP A 14 7.25 2.85 -3.01
CA ASP A 14 6.71 1.93 -2.02
C ASP A 14 5.19 2.08 -1.89
N SER A 15 4.70 3.28 -1.61
CA SER A 15 3.27 3.57 -1.49
C SER A 15 2.41 3.03 -2.65
N VAL A 16 2.87 3.17 -3.91
CA VAL A 16 2.13 2.68 -5.10
C VAL A 16 2.23 1.16 -5.25
N THR A 17 3.43 0.60 -5.11
CA THR A 17 3.63 -0.83 -5.30
C THR A 17 3.08 -1.66 -4.14
N ALA A 18 3.13 -1.14 -2.93
CA ALA A 18 2.50 -1.71 -1.74
C ALA A 18 0.97 -1.75 -1.90
N ALA A 19 0.37 -0.71 -2.50
CA ALA A 19 -1.06 -0.69 -2.76
C ALA A 19 -1.48 -1.81 -3.72
N ILE A 20 -0.71 -2.01 -4.80
CA ILE A 20 -0.90 -3.12 -5.75
C ILE A 20 -0.72 -4.46 -5.04
N ALA A 21 0.40 -4.65 -4.34
CA ALA A 21 0.74 -5.91 -3.70
C ALA A 21 -0.26 -6.32 -2.62
N TYR A 22 -0.75 -5.38 -1.80
CA TYR A 22 -1.73 -5.69 -0.77
C TYR A 22 -3.14 -5.94 -1.36
N ALA A 23 -3.54 -5.21 -2.42
CA ALA A 23 -4.79 -5.51 -3.11
C ALA A 23 -4.80 -6.92 -3.73
N GLU A 24 -3.68 -7.35 -4.32
CA GLU A 24 -3.54 -8.73 -4.83
C GLU A 24 -3.59 -9.77 -3.69
N LEU A 25 -2.99 -9.47 -2.53
CA LEU A 25 -3.05 -10.37 -1.36
C LEU A 25 -4.49 -10.52 -0.85
N LEU A 26 -5.23 -9.42 -0.71
CA LEU A 26 -6.63 -9.44 -0.30
C LEU A 26 -7.49 -10.26 -1.27
N LYS A 27 -7.30 -10.05 -2.58
CA LYS A 27 -8.01 -10.83 -3.62
C LYS A 27 -7.70 -12.32 -3.55
N ALA A 28 -6.45 -12.70 -3.29
CA ALA A 28 -6.07 -14.09 -3.09
C ALA A 28 -6.76 -14.72 -1.86
N GLY A 29 -7.04 -13.91 -0.83
CA GLY A 29 -7.84 -14.29 0.35
C GLY A 29 -9.36 -14.24 0.15
N GLY A 30 -9.85 -13.95 -1.06
CA GLY A 30 -11.28 -13.87 -1.36
C GLY A 30 -11.96 -12.54 -1.00
N GLN A 31 -11.18 -11.52 -0.63
CA GLN A 31 -11.67 -10.17 -0.37
C GLN A 31 -11.49 -9.31 -1.61
N ASP A 32 -12.58 -8.74 -2.11
CA ASP A 32 -12.53 -7.80 -3.23
C ASP A 32 -11.77 -6.54 -2.84
N ALA A 33 -10.81 -6.13 -3.67
CA ALA A 33 -9.90 -5.02 -3.40
C ALA A 33 -9.39 -4.36 -4.68
N VAL A 34 -9.20 -3.04 -4.62
CA VAL A 34 -8.73 -2.19 -5.72
C VAL A 34 -7.55 -1.36 -5.22
N ALA A 35 -6.43 -1.41 -5.94
CA ALA A 35 -5.29 -0.53 -5.68
C ALA A 35 -5.57 0.87 -6.22
N SER A 36 -5.18 1.88 -5.45
CA SER A 36 -5.32 3.29 -5.80
C SER A 36 -4.11 4.10 -5.34
N MET A 37 -3.98 5.31 -5.88
CA MET A 37 -2.95 6.28 -5.50
C MET A 37 -3.57 7.67 -5.32
N GLN A 38 -2.95 8.53 -4.52
CA GLN A 38 -3.52 9.85 -4.19
C GLN A 38 -2.99 11.01 -5.05
N GLY A 39 -2.20 10.72 -6.10
CA GLY A 39 -1.60 11.76 -6.91
C GLY A 39 -0.89 11.21 -8.14
N THR A 40 -0.18 12.09 -8.85
CA THR A 40 0.67 11.70 -9.97
C THR A 40 1.90 10.96 -9.47
N MET A 41 2.23 9.85 -10.12
CA MET A 41 3.45 9.09 -9.83
C MET A 41 4.71 9.91 -10.12
N ASN A 42 5.78 9.61 -9.39
CA ASN A 42 7.10 10.11 -9.74
C ASN A 42 7.70 9.29 -10.93
N PRO A 43 8.78 9.78 -11.58
CA PRO A 43 9.40 9.08 -12.72
C PRO A 43 10.00 7.71 -12.38
N GLU A 44 10.40 7.48 -11.14
CA GLU A 44 10.90 6.17 -10.68
C GLU A 44 9.76 5.15 -10.70
N THR A 45 8.64 5.46 -10.06
CA THR A 45 7.44 4.62 -10.02
C THR A 45 6.93 4.34 -11.44
N GLU A 46 6.89 5.35 -12.32
CA GLU A 46 6.52 5.16 -13.73
C GLU A 46 7.46 4.16 -14.44
N THR A 47 8.76 4.28 -14.20
CA THR A 47 9.77 3.38 -14.77
C THR A 47 9.57 1.94 -14.27
N VAL A 48 9.29 1.77 -12.98
CA VAL A 48 9.02 0.47 -12.35
C VAL A 48 7.76 -0.17 -12.93
N LEU A 49 6.62 0.54 -12.95
CA LEU A 49 5.38 -0.01 -13.49
C LEU A 49 5.51 -0.39 -14.98
N LYS A 50 6.17 0.47 -15.77
CA LYS A 50 6.45 0.20 -17.19
C LYS A 50 7.35 -1.02 -17.36
N ARG A 51 8.37 -1.20 -16.51
CA ARG A 51 9.31 -2.32 -16.58
C ARG A 51 8.61 -3.67 -16.40
N PHE A 52 7.60 -3.73 -15.52
CA PHE A 52 6.85 -4.95 -15.23
C PHE A 52 5.54 -5.08 -16.00
N GLY A 53 5.17 -4.07 -16.81
CA GLY A 53 3.95 -4.07 -17.60
C GLY A 53 2.70 -4.14 -16.71
N VAL A 54 2.68 -3.33 -15.66
CA VAL A 54 1.57 -3.17 -14.72
C VAL A 54 0.94 -1.80 -14.96
N ALA A 55 -0.39 -1.74 -15.02
CA ALA A 55 -1.11 -0.48 -15.20
C ALA A 55 -1.00 0.39 -13.94
N ALA A 56 -0.98 1.71 -14.13
CA ALA A 56 -1.08 2.64 -13.02
C ALA A 56 -2.40 2.41 -12.25
N PRO A 57 -2.38 2.39 -10.91
CA PRO A 57 -3.60 2.44 -10.11
C PRO A 57 -4.44 3.68 -10.43
N GLU A 58 -5.73 3.62 -10.15
CA GLU A 58 -6.59 4.80 -10.30
C GLU A 58 -6.21 5.88 -9.27
N ILE A 59 -6.39 7.15 -9.65
CA ILE A 59 -6.21 8.26 -8.72
C ILE A 59 -7.47 8.39 -7.87
N MET A 60 -7.33 8.22 -6.56
CA MET A 60 -8.37 8.47 -5.58
C MET A 60 -7.83 9.43 -4.51
N THR A 61 -8.32 10.66 -4.51
CA THR A 61 -7.94 11.69 -3.52
C THR A 61 -8.99 11.88 -2.42
N ASP A 62 -10.19 11.32 -2.60
CA ASP A 62 -11.32 11.46 -1.68
C ASP A 62 -11.89 10.07 -1.32
N ALA A 63 -11.92 9.75 -0.03
CA ALA A 63 -12.36 8.47 0.52
C ALA A 63 -13.83 8.44 0.97
N SER A 64 -14.63 9.48 0.67
CA SER A 64 -16.05 9.54 1.03
C SER A 64 -16.79 8.29 0.57
N GLY A 65 -17.41 7.61 1.53
CA GLY A 65 -18.21 6.39 1.29
C GLY A 65 -17.41 5.15 0.88
N LYS A 66 -16.07 5.17 0.99
CA LYS A 66 -15.21 4.04 0.66
C LYS A 66 -14.76 3.29 1.90
N THR A 67 -14.46 2.01 1.75
CA THR A 67 -13.72 1.22 2.75
C THR A 67 -12.25 1.22 2.35
N VAL A 68 -11.35 1.55 3.27
CA VAL A 68 -9.96 1.87 2.95
C VAL A 68 -8.98 1.00 3.74
N ALA A 69 -7.96 0.50 3.06
CA ALA A 69 -6.74 -0.02 3.66
C ALA A 69 -5.59 0.95 3.36
N LEU A 70 -4.90 1.40 4.41
CA LEU A 70 -3.75 2.27 4.29
C LEU A 70 -2.48 1.42 4.21
N VAL A 71 -1.63 1.74 3.25
CA VAL A 71 -0.28 1.19 3.18
C VAL A 71 0.73 2.33 3.30
N ASP A 72 1.88 2.07 3.91
CA ASP A 72 3.03 2.97 3.91
C ASP A 72 2.82 4.34 4.60
N HIS A 73 1.73 4.47 5.37
CA HIS A 73 1.49 5.61 6.25
C HIS A 73 0.38 5.31 7.27
N SER A 74 0.37 6.12 8.33
CA SER A 74 -0.71 6.15 9.32
C SER A 74 -0.98 7.56 9.86
N ASP A 75 -0.56 8.60 9.14
CA ASP A 75 -0.84 10.02 9.44
C ASP A 75 -2.01 10.55 8.57
N LEU A 76 -3.00 11.22 9.19
CA LEU A 76 -4.20 11.77 8.55
C LEU A 76 -3.88 12.84 7.50
N ASN A 77 -2.81 13.61 7.71
CA ASN A 77 -2.37 14.62 6.73
C ASN A 77 -1.86 14.00 5.41
N GLN A 78 -1.47 12.73 5.45
CA GLN A 78 -1.04 11.93 4.29
C GLN A 78 -2.16 11.06 3.73
N ALA A 79 -3.27 10.91 4.44
CA ALA A 79 -4.41 10.12 4.01
C ALA A 79 -5.27 10.87 2.97
N PRO A 80 -6.16 10.15 2.25
CA PRO A 80 -7.15 10.76 1.37
C PRO A 80 -8.07 11.73 2.11
N ASP A 81 -8.56 12.72 1.38
CA ASP A 81 -9.54 13.65 1.92
C ASP A 81 -10.83 12.90 2.31
N ASN A 82 -11.54 13.40 3.33
CA ASN A 82 -12.79 12.82 3.82
C ASN A 82 -12.70 11.34 4.26
N ILE A 83 -11.51 10.85 4.62
CA ILE A 83 -11.36 9.57 5.29
C ILE A 83 -12.00 9.61 6.69
N SER A 84 -12.76 8.58 7.03
CA SER A 84 -13.43 8.47 8.33
C SER A 84 -12.85 7.34 9.18
N ALA A 85 -12.93 7.48 10.51
CA ALA A 85 -12.49 6.45 11.45
C ALA A 85 -13.26 5.12 11.32
N ASP A 86 -14.45 5.14 10.70
CA ASP A 86 -15.25 3.94 10.42
C ASP A 86 -14.86 3.26 9.09
N SER A 87 -14.18 3.98 8.20
CA SER A 87 -13.84 3.49 6.85
C SER A 87 -12.55 2.68 6.80
N VAL A 88 -11.62 2.90 7.72
CA VAL A 88 -10.32 2.24 7.73
C VAL A 88 -10.46 0.82 8.26
N VAL A 89 -9.99 -0.17 7.49
CA VAL A 89 -10.06 -1.60 7.84
C VAL A 89 -8.70 -2.26 7.98
N ALA A 90 -7.64 -1.63 7.45
CA ALA A 90 -6.28 -2.12 7.58
C ALA A 90 -5.24 -1.01 7.55
N ILE A 91 -4.13 -1.21 8.25
CA ILE A 91 -2.88 -0.45 8.12
C ILE A 91 -1.71 -1.44 7.96
N VAL A 92 -0.92 -1.29 6.90
CA VAL A 92 0.33 -2.04 6.69
C VAL A 92 1.45 -1.04 6.41
N ASP A 93 2.39 -0.89 7.34
CA ASP A 93 3.30 0.26 7.36
C ASP A 93 4.66 -0.12 7.96
N HIS A 94 5.65 0.75 7.79
CA HIS A 94 6.96 0.67 8.43
C HIS A 94 7.38 1.96 9.16
N HIS A 95 6.57 3.02 9.07
CA HIS A 95 6.80 4.29 9.76
C HIS A 95 6.44 4.25 11.26
N LYS A 96 6.62 5.40 11.92
CA LYS A 96 5.99 5.64 13.22
C LYS A 96 4.46 5.48 13.09
N ILE A 97 3.81 5.11 14.18
CA ILE A 97 2.34 5.19 14.25
C ILE A 97 1.95 6.68 14.22
N GLY A 98 1.12 7.06 13.24
CA GLY A 98 0.58 8.42 13.08
C GLY A 98 -0.67 8.69 13.91
N ASP A 99 -1.49 9.64 13.44
CA ASP A 99 -2.69 10.15 14.11
C ASP A 99 -4.01 9.61 13.53
N VAL A 100 -3.96 8.63 12.62
CA VAL A 100 -5.14 7.86 12.20
C VAL A 100 -5.74 7.13 13.41
N THR A 101 -7.06 7.27 13.58
CA THR A 101 -7.84 6.58 14.61
C THR A 101 -8.97 5.79 13.97
N THR A 102 -9.40 4.69 14.61
CA THR A 102 -10.53 3.88 14.15
C THR A 102 -11.50 3.60 15.27
N ASN A 103 -12.79 3.52 14.94
CA ASN A 103 -13.84 3.17 15.91
C ASN A 103 -14.01 1.65 16.07
N ASN A 104 -13.55 0.88 15.08
CA ASN A 104 -13.62 -0.58 15.08
C ASN A 104 -12.21 -1.18 15.12
N PRO A 105 -12.06 -2.42 15.63
CA PRO A 105 -10.84 -3.19 15.44
C PRO A 105 -10.51 -3.34 13.95
N ILE A 106 -9.25 -3.13 13.61
CA ILE A 106 -8.73 -3.26 12.24
C ILE A 106 -7.56 -4.24 12.20
N PHE A 107 -7.22 -4.71 11.01
CA PHE A 107 -5.92 -5.34 10.81
C PHE A 107 -4.83 -4.26 10.87
N CYS A 108 -3.80 -4.45 11.67
CA CYS A 108 -2.69 -3.50 11.74
C CYS A 108 -1.37 -4.26 11.82
N CYS A 109 -0.53 -4.12 10.81
CA CYS A 109 0.80 -4.72 10.75
C CYS A 109 1.83 -3.63 10.46
N VAL A 110 2.46 -3.14 11.53
CA VAL A 110 3.55 -2.17 11.44
C VAL A 110 4.83 -2.82 11.92
N LYS A 111 5.90 -2.74 11.12
CA LYS A 111 7.20 -3.33 11.50
C LYS A 111 8.33 -2.33 11.27
N PRO A 112 9.32 -2.27 12.18
CA PRO A 112 10.49 -1.39 12.02
C PRO A 112 11.47 -1.99 11.01
N VAL A 113 11.08 -2.00 9.74
CA VAL A 113 11.88 -2.48 8.60
C VAL A 113 12.05 -1.35 7.58
N GLY A 114 12.89 -1.56 6.57
CA GLY A 114 13.25 -0.51 5.63
C GLY A 114 12.22 -0.17 4.54
N CYS A 115 11.12 -0.91 4.41
CA CYS A 115 10.14 -0.75 3.33
C CYS A 115 8.85 -1.52 3.63
N THR A 116 7.68 -0.99 3.30
CA THR A 116 6.36 -1.65 3.41
C THR A 116 6.29 -2.91 2.53
N GLY A 117 6.93 -2.91 1.37
CA GLY A 117 7.13 -4.10 0.55
C GLY A 117 7.76 -5.30 1.31
N THR A 118 8.61 -5.05 2.31
CA THR A 118 9.14 -6.11 3.19
C THR A 118 8.06 -6.69 4.10
N VAL A 119 7.21 -5.83 4.68
CA VAL A 119 6.08 -6.25 5.53
C VAL A 119 5.11 -7.09 4.72
N LEU A 120 4.77 -6.64 3.50
CA LEU A 120 3.88 -7.37 2.60
C LEU A 120 4.44 -8.73 2.22
N LYS A 121 5.74 -8.83 1.90
CA LYS A 121 6.34 -10.13 1.59
C LYS A 121 6.17 -11.13 2.75
N GLN A 122 6.30 -10.67 4.00
CA GLN A 122 6.08 -11.50 5.18
C GLN A 122 4.60 -11.88 5.36
N LEU A 123 3.66 -11.02 4.99
CA LEU A 123 2.24 -11.35 4.99
C LEU A 123 1.90 -12.41 3.93
N TYR A 124 2.43 -12.28 2.71
CA TYR A 124 2.29 -13.33 1.69
C TYR A 124 2.80 -14.69 2.18
N ASP A 125 3.94 -14.72 2.87
CA ASP A 125 4.48 -15.96 3.44
C ASP A 125 3.59 -16.52 4.55
N ALA A 126 3.08 -15.66 5.43
CA ALA A 126 2.21 -16.06 6.54
C ALA A 126 0.88 -16.64 6.06
N GLU A 127 0.32 -16.08 4.98
CA GLU A 127 -0.93 -16.54 4.35
C GLU A 127 -0.72 -17.71 3.38
N GLY A 128 0.53 -18.12 3.13
CA GLY A 128 0.84 -19.18 2.16
C GLY A 128 0.46 -18.85 0.71
N VAL A 129 0.37 -17.55 0.38
CA VAL A 129 -0.01 -17.06 -0.94
C VAL A 129 1.24 -16.89 -1.80
N ALA A 130 1.23 -17.49 -3.00
CA ALA A 130 2.29 -17.28 -3.98
C ALA A 130 2.22 -15.85 -4.54
N VAL A 131 3.37 -15.19 -4.62
CA VAL A 131 3.46 -13.83 -5.18
C VAL A 131 3.52 -13.92 -6.71
N ASP A 132 2.65 -13.20 -7.41
CA ASP A 132 2.75 -13.04 -8.87
C ASP A 132 4.13 -12.44 -9.24
N PRO A 133 4.83 -12.94 -10.28
CA PRO A 133 6.18 -12.47 -10.63
C PRO A 133 6.28 -10.95 -10.89
N LYS A 134 5.22 -10.32 -11.42
CA LYS A 134 5.21 -8.86 -11.61
C LYS A 134 5.15 -8.16 -10.26
N VAL A 135 4.24 -8.61 -9.38
CA VAL A 135 4.09 -8.05 -8.02
C VAL A 135 5.37 -8.25 -7.20
N ALA A 136 6.04 -9.39 -7.33
CA ALA A 136 7.34 -9.62 -6.70
C ALA A 136 8.41 -8.63 -7.19
N GLY A 137 8.42 -8.33 -8.49
CA GLY A 137 9.27 -7.31 -9.08
C GLY A 137 8.99 -5.91 -8.55
N LEU A 138 7.71 -5.56 -8.37
CA LEU A 138 7.28 -4.29 -7.79
C LEU A 138 7.76 -4.15 -6.33
N MET A 139 7.50 -5.16 -5.48
CA MET A 139 7.95 -5.13 -4.08
C MET A 139 9.47 -5.06 -3.97
N LEU A 140 10.21 -5.75 -4.84
CA LEU A 140 11.67 -5.64 -4.89
C LEU A 140 12.11 -4.21 -5.25
N SER A 141 11.46 -3.57 -6.22
CA SER A 141 11.77 -2.20 -6.60
C SER A 141 11.52 -1.21 -5.45
N ALA A 142 10.43 -1.36 -4.70
CA ALA A 142 10.18 -0.56 -3.49
C ALA A 142 11.27 -0.74 -2.44
N ILE A 143 11.64 -1.98 -2.13
CA ILE A 143 12.70 -2.28 -1.16
C ILE A 143 14.01 -1.61 -1.58
N LEU A 144 14.36 -1.67 -2.87
CA LEU A 144 15.57 -1.01 -3.38
C LEU A 144 15.47 0.52 -3.32
N SER A 145 14.28 1.09 -3.52
CA SER A 145 14.04 2.54 -3.45
C SER A 145 14.21 3.06 -2.02
N ASP A 146 13.40 2.58 -1.07
CA ASP A 146 13.39 3.10 0.31
C ASP A 146 14.70 2.86 1.03
N THR A 147 15.34 1.72 0.76
CA THR A 147 16.62 1.40 1.39
C THR A 147 17.80 2.07 0.70
N VAL A 148 17.59 2.83 -0.38
CA VAL A 148 18.64 3.45 -1.19
C VAL A 148 19.67 2.40 -1.65
N ASN A 149 19.16 1.29 -2.20
CA ASN A 149 19.94 0.11 -2.54
C ASN A 149 20.75 -0.43 -1.33
N PHE A 150 20.06 -0.59 -0.20
CA PHE A 150 20.57 -1.07 1.09
C PHE A 150 21.68 -0.20 1.73
N LYS A 151 21.55 1.13 1.60
CA LYS A 151 22.51 2.13 2.13
C LYS A 151 21.88 3.20 3.04
N SER A 152 20.57 3.14 3.28
CA SER A 152 19.87 4.06 4.20
C SER A 152 20.30 3.90 5.66
#